data_AF-F1VWA8-F1
#
_entry.id   AF-F1VWA8-F1
#
_cell.length_a   1.000
_cell.length_b   1.000
_cell.length_c   1.000
_cell.angle_alpha   90.00
_cell.angle_beta   90.00
_cell.angle_gamma   90.00
#
_symmetry.space_group_name_H-M   'P 1'
#
loop_
_entity.id
_entity.type
_entity.pdbx_description
1 polymer ?
#
loop_
_entity_poly.entity_id
_entity_poly.type
_entity_poly.pdbx_seq_one_letter_code
_entity_poly.pdbx_strand_id
1 'polypeptide(L)' 'MPVSFLANGQREKYDRFAGPPSPQDLARYFHLDDAYHALIAQKRGAHNRLGFTV' A
#
# COMPACT_ATOMS: atom_id res chain seq x y z
N MET A 1 5.38 13.66 -1.63
CA MET A 1 3.92 13.87 -1.75
C MET A 1 3.47 14.84 -0.66
N PRO A 2 2.54 15.77 -0.94
CA PRO A 2 1.97 16.63 0.10
C PRO A 2 1.08 15.79 1.05
N VAL A 3 1.40 15.79 2.34
CA VAL A 3 0.72 14.99 3.39
C VAL A 3 -0.04 15.87 4.39
N SER A 4 -0.39 17.09 3.97
CA SER A 4 -1.07 18.09 4.80
C SER A 4 -2.46 17.64 5.27
N PHE A 5 -3.07 16.64 4.63
CA PHE A 5 -4.36 16.07 5.04
C PHE A 5 -4.26 15.09 6.23
N LEU A 6 -3.06 14.58 6.54
CA LEU A 6 -2.84 13.64 7.65
C LEU A 6 -2.76 14.36 8.99
N ALA A 7 -3.19 13.73 10.08
CA ALA A 7 -2.94 14.22 11.43
C ALA A 7 -1.43 14.18 11.76
N ASN A 8 -0.96 14.99 12.72
CA ASN A 8 0.47 15.10 13.03
C ASN A 8 1.14 13.74 13.28
N GLY A 9 0.56 12.88 14.13
CA GLY A 9 1.10 11.54 14.39
C GLY A 9 1.03 10.56 13.21
N GLN A 10 0.16 10.83 12.21
CA GLN A 10 0.14 10.07 10.96
C GLN A 10 1.21 10.56 9.99
N ARG A 11 1.49 11.87 9.94
CA ARG A 11 2.57 12.43 9.13
C ARG A 11 3.94 11.92 9.57
N GLU A 12 4.17 11.81 10.87
CA GLU A 12 5.43 11.28 11.42
C GLU A 12 5.70 9.82 11.05
N LYS A 13 4.64 9.07 10.75
CA LYS A 13 4.69 7.65 10.36
C LYS A 13 4.46 7.45 8.87
N TYR A 14 4.16 8.52 8.13
CA TYR A 14 3.96 8.44 6.70
C TYR A 14 5.27 7.98 6.06
N ASP A 15 5.17 7.04 5.11
CA ASP A 15 6.31 6.40 4.45
C ASP A 15 7.19 5.52 5.37
N ARG A 16 6.78 5.29 6.63
CA ARG A 16 7.54 4.46 7.58
C ARG A 16 6.67 3.34 8.15
N PHE A 17 7.14 2.10 8.03
CA PHE A 17 6.55 1.00 8.77
C PHE A 17 6.71 1.23 10.28
N ALA A 18 5.64 1.00 11.06
CA ALA A 18 5.64 1.21 12.51
C ALA A 18 6.58 0.25 13.29
N GLY A 19 7.23 -0.67 12.57
CA GLY A 19 8.16 -1.68 13.05
C GLY A 19 8.54 -2.62 11.90
N PRO A 20 9.45 -3.58 12.13
CA PRO A 20 9.72 -4.61 11.13
C PRO A 20 8.43 -5.41 10.86
N PRO A 21 8.08 -5.69 9.58
CA PRO A 21 6.93 -6.50 9.25
C PRO A 21 7.08 -7.89 9.87
N SER A 22 5.98 -8.44 10.40
CA SER A 22 6.02 -9.78 10.99
C SER A 22 6.27 -10.84 9.91
N PRO A 23 6.78 -12.04 10.26
CA PRO A 23 6.88 -13.13 9.30
C PRO A 23 5.56 -13.50 8.62
N GLN A 24 4.43 -13.29 9.31
CA GLN A 24 3.09 -13.50 8.76
C GLN A 24 2.72 -12.43 7.73
N ASP A 25 3.08 -11.18 7.97
CA ASP A 25 2.89 -10.09 7.00
C ASP A 25 3.72 -10.39 5.75
N LEU A 26 4.99 -10.73 5.93
CA LEU A 26 5.88 -11.11 4.83
C LEU A 26 5.30 -12.26 4.00
N ALA A 27 4.87 -13.35 4.64
CA ALA A 27 4.29 -14.50 3.93
C ALA A 27 3.07 -14.13 3.07
N ARG A 28 2.28 -13.13 3.46
CA ARG A 28 1.10 -12.69 2.69
C ARG A 28 1.44 -11.84 1.46
N TYR A 29 2.55 -11.10 1.50
CA TYR A 29 2.88 -10.13 0.44
C TYR A 29 3.86 -10.66 -0.61
N PHE A 30 4.44 -11.86 -0.43
CA PHE A 30 5.31 -12.51 -1.44
C PHE A 30 4.57 -13.47 -2.39
N HIS A 31 3.27 -13.67 -2.20
CA HIS A 31 2.46 -14.50 -3.08
C HIS A 31 1.46 -13.61 -3.82
N LEU A 32 1.84 -13.21 -5.03
CA LEU A 32 0.93 -12.51 -5.93
C LEU A 32 0.08 -13.56 -6.66
N ASP A 33 -1.04 -13.96 -6.05
CA ASP A 33 -1.99 -14.87 -6.66
C ASP A 33 -2.95 -14.15 -7.63
N ASP A 34 -3.73 -14.93 -8.39
CA ASP A 34 -4.66 -14.41 -9.39
C ASP A 34 -5.75 -13.50 -8.79
N ALA A 35 -6.15 -13.73 -7.53
CA ALA A 35 -7.13 -12.89 -6.84
C ALA A 35 -6.53 -11.52 -6.51
N TYR A 36 -5.27 -11.47 -6.09
CA TYR A 36 -4.53 -10.22 -5.91
C TYR A 36 -4.29 -9.51 -7.25
N HIS A 37 -4.01 -10.24 -8.33
CA HIS A 37 -3.91 -9.66 -9.68
C HIS A 37 -5.23 -9.00 -10.11
N ALA A 38 -6.37 -9.66 -9.88
CA ALA A 38 -7.70 -9.10 -10.17
C ALA A 38 -7.98 -7.83 -9.36
N LEU A 39 -7.61 -7.81 -8.08
CA LEU A 39 -7.79 -6.65 -7.21
C LEU A 39 -6.91 -5.46 -7.62
N ILE A 40 -5.64 -5.71 -7.97
CA ILE A 40 -4.73 -4.68 -8.49
C ILE A 40 -5.24 -4.12 -9.81
N ALA A 41 -5.77 -4.97 -10.70
CA ALA A 41 -6.32 -4.54 -11.99
C ALA A 41 -7.49 -3.55 -11.82
N GLN A 42 -8.39 -3.78 -10.85
CA GLN A 42 -9.48 -2.86 -10.53
C GLN A 42 -8.97 -1.49 -10.06
N LYS A 43 -7.86 -1.48 -9.32
CA LYS A 43 -7.28 -0.27 -8.73
C LYS A 43 -6.35 0.48 -9.68
N ARG A 44 -5.87 -0.17 -10.77
CA ARG A 44 -5.04 0.40 -11.85
C ARG A 44 -5.85 0.74 -13.12
N GLY A 45 -7.07 1.24 -12.96
CA GLY A 45 -7.85 1.77 -14.09
C GLY A 45 -7.18 2.98 -14.76
N ALA A 46 -7.79 3.52 -15.83
CA ALA A 46 -7.22 4.61 -16.64
C ALA A 46 -6.76 5.83 -15.81
N HIS A 47 -7.47 6.14 -14.72
CA HIS A 47 -7.17 7.24 -13.81
C HIS A 47 -5.99 6.97 -12.86
N ASN A 48 -5.65 5.69 -12.63
CA ASN A 48 -4.57 5.24 -11.75
C ASN A 48 -3.53 4.42 -12.52
N ARG A 49 -3.35 4.73 -13.81
CA ARG A 49 -2.46 4.00 -14.72
C ARG A 49 -1.01 3.97 -14.27
N LEU A 50 -0.58 4.96 -13.49
CA LEU A 50 0.76 5.06 -12.89
C LEU A 50 0.90 4.31 -11.55
N GLY A 51 -0.19 3.73 -11.03
CA GLY A 51 -0.24 3.08 -9.74
C GLY A 51 -1.26 3.73 -8.79
N PHE A 52 -1.59 3.01 -7.72
CA PHE A 52 -2.43 3.49 -6.63
C PHE A 52 -1.71 3.20 -5.31
N THR A 53 -1.93 4.03 -4.30
CA THR A 53 -1.43 3.80 -2.94
C THR A 53 -2.57 3.18 -2.13
N VAL A 54 -2.26 2.18 -1.29
CA VAL A 54 -3.15 1.61 -0.27
C VAL A 54 -2.65 2.06 1.09
#